data_AF-A0AAD0BZ88-F1
#
_entry.id   AF-A0AAD0BZ88-F1
#
_cell.length_a   1.000
_cell.length_b   1.000
_cell.length_c   1.000
_cell.angle_alpha   90.00
_cell.angle_beta   90.00
_cell.angle_gamma   90.00
#
_symmetry.space_group_name_H-M   'P 1'
#
loop_
_entity.id
_entity.type
_entity.pdbx_description
1 polymer ?
#
loop_
_entity_poly.entity_id
_entity_poly.type
_entity_poly.pdbx_seq_one_letter_code
_entity_poly.pdbx_strand_id
1 'polypeptide(L)'
;MSGKAFLLKIEAPHYEGDASEYIDRRIAAARAGDAQSSYEIHNRIASCKRALNSGDADEYKAYASVGLGEQYSRKIEQEIDHCQGLIGRTEIGDENWLSLAAAQGSVEARLIFAKDPKAIIGDLTEALKDPERITNYRRDAIDYLSESVSLGSVDSIEALADIHDRGIIADKSPEKSLAYWLAYQRAQPNSQSAASIARLSKLLQPNQIERSNEMSEAIYRSCCL
;
A
#
# COMPACT_ATOMS: atom_id res chain seq x y z
N MET A 1 -5.25 -22.16 -19.52
CA MET A 1 -5.06 -21.99 -18.07
C MET A 1 -5.04 -20.50 -17.83
N SER A 2 -6.01 -19.97 -17.08
CA SER A 2 -6.03 -18.56 -16.69
C SER A 2 -5.01 -18.37 -15.57
N GLY A 3 -4.04 -17.48 -15.74
CA GLY A 3 -3.03 -17.19 -14.72
C GLY A 3 -3.64 -16.58 -13.45
N LYS A 4 -2.91 -16.62 -12.33
CA LYS A 4 -3.35 -16.07 -11.03
C LYS A 4 -3.07 -14.57 -10.84
N ALA A 5 -2.53 -13.89 -11.86
CA ALA A 5 -2.19 -12.47 -11.79
C ALA A 5 -3.43 -11.57 -11.62
N PHE A 6 -3.33 -10.57 -10.74
CA PHE A 6 -4.37 -9.56 -10.54
C PHE A 6 -3.79 -8.19 -10.21
N LEU A 7 -4.58 -7.16 -10.50
CA LEU A 7 -4.39 -5.80 -10.02
C LEU A 7 -5.35 -5.55 -8.85
N LEU A 8 -4.88 -4.87 -7.83
CA LEU A 8 -5.68 -4.44 -6.71
C LEU A 8 -6.70 -3.39 -7.15
N LYS A 9 -7.94 -3.57 -6.70
CA LYS A 9 -8.99 -2.58 -6.83
C LYS A 9 -9.10 -1.82 -5.53
N ILE A 10 -8.33 -0.74 -5.41
CA ILE A 10 -8.38 0.15 -4.25
C ILE A 10 -9.54 1.12 -4.47
N GLU A 11 -10.75 0.67 -4.14
CA GLU A 11 -11.94 1.53 -4.12
C GLU A 11 -12.09 2.16 -2.73
N ALA A 12 -12.42 3.44 -2.68
CA ALA A 12 -12.72 4.09 -1.42
C ALA A 12 -14.01 3.48 -0.85
N PRO A 13 -13.96 2.79 0.31
CA PRO A 13 -15.14 2.17 0.87
C PRO A 13 -16.17 3.25 1.24
N HIS A 14 -17.42 2.98 0.89
CA HIS A 14 -18.53 3.77 1.41
C HIS A 14 -18.93 3.21 2.78
N TYR A 15 -18.79 4.03 3.81
CA TYR A 15 -19.15 3.67 5.17
C TYR A 15 -20.51 4.24 5.53
N GLU A 16 -21.34 3.39 6.13
CA GLU A 16 -22.66 3.73 6.65
C GLU A 16 -22.71 3.45 8.15
N GLY A 17 -23.36 4.34 8.90
CA GLY A 17 -23.53 4.20 10.34
C GLY A 17 -22.27 4.45 11.18
N ASP A 18 -22.36 4.16 12.47
CA ASP A 18 -21.31 4.46 13.45
C ASP A 18 -20.02 3.64 13.19
N ALA A 19 -18.88 4.35 13.10
CA ALA A 19 -17.56 3.76 12.93
C ALA A 19 -17.19 2.77 14.04
N SER A 20 -17.60 3.05 15.27
CA SER A 20 -17.31 2.22 16.43
C SER A 20 -17.98 0.85 16.29
N GLU A 21 -19.25 0.80 15.88
CA GLU A 21 -19.96 -0.45 15.62
C GLU A 21 -19.32 -1.24 14.47
N TYR A 22 -18.92 -0.56 13.40
CA TYR A 22 -18.23 -1.19 12.27
C TYR A 22 -16.95 -1.90 12.72
N ILE A 23 -16.18 -1.25 13.59
CA ILE A 23 -14.91 -1.75 14.13
C ILE A 23 -15.17 -2.87 15.15
N ASP A 24 -16.11 -2.70 16.09
CA ASP A 24 -16.38 -3.68 17.15
C ASP A 24 -16.80 -5.04 16.59
N ARG A 25 -17.54 -5.05 15.46
CA ARG A 25 -17.91 -6.28 14.76
C ARG A 25 -16.73 -7.04 14.14
N ARG A 26 -15.55 -6.40 14.04
CA ARG A 26 -14.36 -6.93 13.35
C ARG A 26 -13.17 -7.20 14.27
N ILE A 27 -13.11 -6.55 15.43
CA ILE A 27 -11.97 -6.68 16.36
C ILE A 27 -11.64 -8.13 16.69
N ALA A 28 -12.65 -8.96 16.96
CA ALA A 28 -12.44 -10.36 17.32
C ALA A 28 -11.79 -11.16 16.18
N ALA A 29 -12.26 -10.98 14.94
CA ALA A 29 -11.70 -11.65 13.77
C ALA A 29 -10.30 -11.13 13.44
N ALA A 30 -10.10 -9.82 13.48
CA ALA A 30 -8.81 -9.18 13.27
C ALA A 30 -7.75 -9.71 14.26
N ARG A 31 -8.10 -9.80 15.56
CA ARG A 31 -7.22 -10.37 16.60
C ARG A 31 -7.00 -11.88 16.43
N ALA A 32 -7.92 -12.58 15.80
CA ALA A 32 -7.78 -14.01 15.48
C ALA A 32 -6.94 -14.28 14.22
N GLY A 33 -6.44 -13.24 13.52
CA GLY A 33 -5.59 -13.39 12.34
C GLY A 33 -6.25 -13.02 11.02
N ASP A 34 -7.50 -12.54 11.02
CA ASP A 34 -8.20 -12.15 9.79
C ASP A 34 -7.64 -10.83 9.24
N ALA A 35 -6.75 -10.95 8.24
CA ALA A 35 -6.04 -9.82 7.65
C ALA A 35 -6.96 -8.76 7.06
N GLN A 36 -8.07 -9.19 6.45
CA GLN A 36 -9.05 -8.31 5.84
C GLN A 36 -9.76 -7.46 6.90
N SER A 37 -10.15 -8.07 8.02
CA SER A 37 -10.75 -7.37 9.16
C SER A 37 -9.79 -6.32 9.73
N SER A 38 -8.50 -6.65 9.89
CA SER A 38 -7.48 -5.68 10.31
C SER A 38 -7.35 -4.51 9.33
N TYR A 39 -7.36 -4.80 8.02
CA TYR A 39 -7.27 -3.77 6.98
C TYR A 39 -8.52 -2.88 6.93
N GLU A 40 -9.70 -3.46 7.10
CA GLU A 40 -10.98 -2.74 7.17
C GLU A 40 -11.06 -1.82 8.38
N ILE A 41 -10.58 -2.27 9.54
CA ILE A 41 -10.45 -1.42 10.74
C ILE A 41 -9.49 -0.27 10.48
N HIS A 42 -8.32 -0.54 9.90
CA HIS A 42 -7.36 0.51 9.52
C HIS A 42 -8.01 1.58 8.63
N ASN A 43 -8.69 1.14 7.55
CA ASN A 43 -9.34 2.05 6.60
C ASN A 43 -10.44 2.90 7.26
N ARG A 44 -11.24 2.31 8.16
CA ARG A 44 -12.29 3.03 8.87
C ARG A 44 -11.70 4.10 9.81
N ILE A 45 -10.68 3.74 10.59
CA ILE A 45 -9.98 4.68 11.47
C ILE A 45 -9.33 5.80 10.65
N ALA A 46 -8.66 5.47 9.55
CA ALA A 46 -8.03 6.45 8.68
C ALA A 46 -9.05 7.41 8.04
N SER A 47 -10.24 6.90 7.67
CA SER A 47 -11.34 7.74 7.17
C SER A 47 -11.80 8.74 8.22
N CYS A 48 -12.04 8.30 9.46
CA CYS A 48 -12.39 9.18 10.56
C CYS A 48 -11.30 10.21 10.88
N LYS A 49 -10.02 9.80 10.89
CA LYS A 49 -8.90 10.72 11.11
C LYS A 49 -8.82 11.80 10.03
N ARG A 50 -9.12 11.47 8.76
CA ARG A 50 -9.17 12.47 7.66
C ARG A 50 -10.35 13.43 7.80
N ALA A 51 -11.54 12.92 8.12
CA ALA A 51 -12.73 13.75 8.29
C ALA A 51 -12.61 14.71 9.48
N LEU A 52 -12.12 14.23 10.63
CA LEU A 52 -11.92 15.05 11.83
C LEU A 52 -10.76 16.05 11.70
N ASN A 53 -9.77 15.73 10.88
CA ASN A 53 -8.65 16.62 10.58
C ASN A 53 -8.75 17.19 9.15
N SER A 54 -9.97 17.50 8.68
CA SER A 54 -10.21 18.10 7.36
C SER A 54 -9.71 19.56 7.31
N GLY A 55 -8.42 19.76 7.50
CA GLY A 55 -7.71 21.02 7.28
C GLY A 55 -7.31 21.22 5.82
N ASP A 56 -7.75 20.35 4.91
CA ASP A 56 -7.37 20.42 3.50
C ASP A 56 -8.29 21.37 2.73
N ALA A 57 -8.04 22.67 2.92
CA ALA A 57 -8.71 23.73 2.18
C ALA A 57 -8.48 23.59 0.66
N ASP A 58 -7.46 22.86 0.21
CA ASP A 58 -7.14 22.69 -1.20
C ASP A 58 -8.00 21.60 -1.85
N GLU A 59 -8.33 20.53 -1.13
CA GLU A 59 -9.31 19.53 -1.60
C GLU A 59 -10.70 20.14 -1.72
N TYR A 60 -11.13 20.94 -0.73
CA TYR A 60 -12.39 21.70 -0.83
C TYR A 60 -12.38 22.66 -2.02
N LYS A 61 -11.30 23.42 -2.24
CA LYS A 61 -11.16 24.32 -3.40
C LYS A 61 -11.23 23.56 -4.72
N ALA A 62 -10.61 22.38 -4.81
CA ALA A 62 -10.67 21.54 -5.99
C ALA A 62 -12.12 21.15 -6.32
N TYR A 63 -12.88 20.65 -5.35
CA TYR A 63 -14.30 20.32 -5.54
C TYR A 63 -15.18 21.56 -5.80
N ALA A 64 -14.92 22.67 -5.10
CA ALA A 64 -15.64 23.92 -5.32
C ALA A 64 -15.42 24.47 -6.74
N SER A 65 -14.21 24.32 -7.30
CA SER A 65 -13.88 24.79 -8.65
C SER A 65 -14.68 24.11 -9.77
N VAL A 66 -15.23 22.92 -9.50
CA VAL A 66 -16.09 22.16 -10.41
C VAL A 66 -17.57 22.15 -9.97
N GLY A 67 -17.95 23.02 -9.02
CA GLY A 67 -19.33 23.17 -8.54
C GLY A 67 -19.80 22.09 -7.56
N LEU A 68 -18.89 21.29 -7.00
CA LEU A 68 -19.19 20.18 -6.09
C LEU A 68 -18.85 20.46 -4.63
N GLY A 69 -18.49 21.70 -4.29
CA GLY A 69 -18.06 22.08 -2.93
C GLY A 69 -19.10 21.78 -1.84
N GLU A 70 -20.38 22.11 -2.07
CA GLU A 70 -21.45 21.85 -1.09
C GLU A 70 -21.71 20.35 -0.87
N GLN A 71 -21.65 19.55 -1.95
CA GLN A 71 -21.79 18.10 -1.84
C GLN A 71 -20.62 17.50 -1.06
N TYR A 72 -19.40 17.99 -1.31
CA TYR A 72 -18.21 17.57 -0.59
C TYR A 72 -18.33 17.91 0.91
N SER A 73 -18.72 19.15 1.26
CA SER A 73 -18.92 19.54 2.66
C SER A 73 -19.93 18.65 3.38
N ARG A 74 -21.10 18.39 2.78
CA ARG A 74 -22.11 17.50 3.38
C ARG A 74 -21.60 16.09 3.61
N LYS A 75 -20.78 15.56 2.69
CA LYS A 75 -20.17 14.25 2.84
C LYS A 75 -19.18 14.21 4.01
N ILE A 76 -18.39 15.28 4.20
CA ILE A 76 -17.47 15.39 5.34
C ILE A 76 -18.24 15.51 6.65
N GLU A 77 -19.28 16.35 6.71
CA GLU A 77 -20.14 16.48 7.90
C GLU A 77 -20.76 15.13 8.29
N GLN A 78 -21.31 14.39 7.32
CA GLN A 78 -21.86 13.06 7.56
C GLN A 78 -20.80 12.08 8.08
N GLU A 79 -19.59 12.12 7.51
CA GLU A 79 -18.51 11.25 7.98
C GLU A 79 -18.04 11.63 9.39
N ILE A 80 -18.01 12.92 9.75
CA ILE A 80 -17.73 13.38 11.12
C ILE A 80 -18.77 12.80 12.08
N ASP A 81 -20.05 12.88 11.73
CA ASP A 81 -21.13 12.32 12.55
C ASP A 81 -20.98 10.80 12.75
N HIS A 82 -20.64 10.07 11.68
CA HIS A 82 -20.37 8.64 11.78
C HIS A 82 -19.13 8.30 12.64
N CYS A 83 -18.23 9.25 12.89
CA CYS A 83 -16.99 9.02 13.63
C CYS A 83 -17.07 9.38 15.12
N GLN A 84 -18.20 9.93 15.59
CA GLN A 84 -18.37 10.36 16.97
C GLN A 84 -18.09 9.24 17.98
N GLY A 85 -18.57 8.02 17.73
CA GLY A 85 -18.37 6.86 18.61
C GLY A 85 -16.91 6.39 18.76
N LEU A 86 -16.01 6.87 17.90
CA LEU A 86 -14.57 6.57 17.98
C LEU A 86 -13.81 7.61 18.82
N ILE A 87 -14.40 8.78 19.07
CA ILE A 87 -13.76 9.85 19.83
C ILE A 87 -13.51 9.36 21.27
N GLY A 88 -12.24 9.34 21.68
CA GLY A 88 -11.83 8.90 23.02
C GLY A 88 -11.53 7.41 23.17
N ARG A 89 -11.71 6.58 22.13
CA ARG A 89 -11.31 5.15 22.12
C ARG A 89 -9.84 4.99 21.71
N THR A 90 -8.93 5.52 22.52
CA THR A 90 -7.48 5.56 22.22
C THR A 90 -6.89 4.16 22.09
N GLU A 91 -7.41 3.18 22.83
CA GLU A 91 -6.95 1.79 22.79
C GLU A 91 -7.10 1.13 21.41
N ILE A 92 -8.09 1.57 20.62
CA ILE A 92 -8.30 1.11 19.24
C ILE A 92 -7.62 2.06 18.25
N GLY A 93 -7.67 3.37 18.52
CA GLY A 93 -7.16 4.41 17.62
C GLY A 93 -5.64 4.44 17.47
N ASP A 94 -4.91 3.95 18.49
CA ASP A 94 -3.44 3.95 18.55
C ASP A 94 -2.80 2.63 18.08
N GLU A 95 -3.59 1.55 17.97
CA GLU A 95 -3.11 0.27 17.45
C GLU A 95 -2.77 0.39 15.95
N ASN A 96 -1.62 -0.14 15.55
CA ASN A 96 -1.17 -0.10 14.15
C ASN A 96 -1.82 -1.22 13.33
N TRP A 97 -3.11 -1.06 13.06
CA TRP A 97 -3.92 -2.01 12.29
C TRP A 97 -3.39 -2.27 10.88
N LEU A 98 -2.70 -1.29 10.27
CA LEU A 98 -2.05 -1.48 8.97
C LEU A 98 -0.90 -2.48 9.05
N SER A 99 -0.03 -2.34 10.05
CA SER A 99 1.07 -3.29 10.29
C SER A 99 0.54 -4.68 10.60
N LEU A 100 -0.51 -4.77 11.43
CA LEU A 100 -1.15 -6.04 11.75
C LEU A 100 -1.75 -6.71 10.50
N ALA A 101 -2.50 -5.97 9.69
CA ALA A 101 -3.08 -6.48 8.45
C ALA A 101 -2.02 -6.94 7.45
N ALA A 102 -0.92 -6.20 7.31
CA ALA A 102 0.19 -6.56 6.44
C ALA A 102 0.87 -7.85 6.90
N ALA A 103 1.14 -7.97 8.21
CA ALA A 103 1.70 -9.17 8.81
C ALA A 103 0.79 -10.40 8.66
N GLN A 104 -0.53 -10.21 8.73
CA GLN A 104 -1.52 -11.27 8.59
C GLN A 104 -1.78 -11.71 7.14
N GLY A 105 -1.27 -10.98 6.13
CA GLY A 105 -1.36 -11.41 4.74
C GLY A 105 -2.26 -10.60 3.82
N SER A 106 -2.82 -9.48 4.25
CA SER A 106 -3.64 -8.63 3.36
C SER A 106 -2.72 -8.01 2.30
N VAL A 107 -2.94 -8.37 1.04
CA VAL A 107 -2.12 -7.91 -0.09
C VAL A 107 -2.20 -6.38 -0.23
N GLU A 108 -3.39 -5.81 -0.01
CA GLU A 108 -3.65 -4.39 0.04
C GLU A 108 -2.85 -3.73 1.16
N ALA A 109 -2.94 -4.25 2.39
CA ALA A 109 -2.22 -3.70 3.53
C ALA A 109 -0.71 -3.76 3.34
N ARG A 110 -0.18 -4.85 2.76
CA ARG A 110 1.23 -5.00 2.43
C ARG A 110 1.72 -3.95 1.44
N LEU A 111 0.92 -3.68 0.41
CA LEU A 111 1.24 -2.64 -0.56
C LEU A 111 1.25 -1.24 0.08
N ILE A 112 0.24 -0.92 0.90
CA ILE A 112 0.15 0.37 1.58
C ILE A 112 1.26 0.53 2.62
N PHE A 113 1.57 -0.51 3.39
CA PHE A 113 2.69 -0.56 4.32
C PHE A 113 4.00 -0.17 3.62
N ALA A 114 4.31 -0.79 2.47
CA ALA A 114 5.53 -0.48 1.73
C ALA A 114 5.55 0.92 1.08
N LYS A 115 4.37 1.53 0.83
CA LYS A 115 4.25 2.85 0.21
C LYS A 115 4.17 4.01 1.20
N ASP A 116 3.78 3.75 2.45
CA ASP A 116 3.62 4.78 3.49
C ASP A 116 4.52 4.50 4.71
N PRO A 117 5.83 4.79 4.63
CA PRO A 117 6.75 4.61 5.76
C PRO A 117 6.36 5.46 6.97
N LYS A 118 5.68 6.61 6.77
CA LYS A 118 5.30 7.50 7.86
C LYS A 118 4.22 6.88 8.75
N ALA A 119 3.29 6.13 8.16
CA ALA A 119 2.28 5.39 8.93
C ALA A 119 2.88 4.27 9.81
N ILE A 120 4.11 3.82 9.53
CA ILE A 120 4.75 2.71 10.24
C ILE A 120 5.83 3.19 11.20
N ILE A 121 6.74 4.03 10.71
CA ILE A 121 7.92 4.49 11.46
C ILE A 121 7.61 5.77 12.24
N GLY A 122 6.65 6.57 11.78
CA GLY A 122 6.38 7.91 12.32
C GLY A 122 7.21 9.00 11.62
N ASP A 123 7.35 10.15 12.28
CA ASP A 123 8.17 11.24 11.79
C ASP A 123 9.66 11.03 12.10
N LEU A 124 10.51 12.01 11.75
CA LEU A 124 11.94 11.94 12.01
C LEU A 124 12.27 11.81 13.51
N THR A 125 11.48 12.44 14.38
CA THR A 125 11.70 12.37 15.83
C THR A 125 11.45 10.96 16.34
N GLU A 126 10.36 10.33 15.90
CA GLU A 126 10.03 8.94 16.23
C GLU A 126 11.07 7.97 15.65
N ALA A 127 11.50 8.19 14.41
CA ALA A 127 12.54 7.39 13.77
C ALA A 127 13.91 7.48 14.49
N LEU A 128 14.24 8.63 15.07
CA LEU A 128 15.48 8.81 15.84
C LEU A 128 15.40 8.19 17.24
N LYS A 129 14.21 8.09 17.83
CA LYS A 129 14.00 7.41 19.12
C LYS A 129 14.16 5.90 19.00
N ASP A 130 13.76 5.33 17.87
CA ASP A 130 13.83 3.89 17.60
C ASP A 130 14.34 3.61 16.17
N PRO A 131 15.66 3.67 15.95
CA PRO A 131 16.25 3.42 14.63
C PRO A 131 16.05 2.00 14.12
N GLU A 132 15.82 1.02 15.01
CA GLU A 132 15.59 -0.38 14.61
C GLU A 132 14.29 -0.54 13.83
N ARG A 133 13.28 0.30 14.09
CA ARG A 133 12.04 0.35 13.29
C ARG A 133 12.31 0.60 11.81
N ILE A 134 13.31 1.40 11.46
CA ILE A 134 13.65 1.65 10.05
C ILE A 134 14.16 0.37 9.39
N THR A 135 15.05 -0.35 10.07
CA THR A 135 15.60 -1.62 9.57
C THR A 135 14.51 -2.68 9.44
N ASN A 136 13.65 -2.82 10.46
CA ASN A 136 12.54 -3.76 10.44
C ASN A 136 11.55 -3.42 9.32
N TYR A 137 11.16 -2.15 9.19
CA TYR A 137 10.28 -1.69 8.11
C TYR A 137 10.84 -2.05 6.72
N ARG A 138 12.13 -1.78 6.48
CA ARG A 138 12.76 -2.06 5.19
C ARG A 138 12.74 -3.54 4.83
N ARG A 139 13.05 -4.40 5.81
CA ARG A 139 12.97 -5.86 5.64
C ARG A 139 11.52 -6.27 5.35
N ASP A 140 10.61 -5.90 6.25
CA ASP A 140 9.22 -6.35 6.21
C ASP A 140 8.52 -5.86 4.92
N ALA A 141 8.80 -4.64 4.45
CA ALA A 141 8.26 -4.13 3.19
C ALA A 141 8.68 -5.01 1.99
N ILE A 142 9.93 -5.45 1.93
CA ILE A 142 10.41 -6.33 0.84
C ILE A 142 9.79 -7.73 0.96
N ASP A 143 9.78 -8.30 2.16
CA ASP A 143 9.25 -9.65 2.39
C ASP A 143 7.76 -9.71 2.07
N TYR A 144 6.98 -8.77 2.59
CA TYR A 144 5.55 -8.66 2.33
C TYR A 144 5.21 -8.47 0.85
N LEU A 145 5.92 -7.59 0.14
CA LEU A 145 5.69 -7.42 -1.29
C LEU A 145 6.06 -8.68 -2.08
N SER A 146 7.15 -9.35 -1.72
CA SER A 146 7.59 -10.59 -2.40
C SER A 146 6.60 -11.74 -2.21
N GLU A 147 6.02 -11.86 -1.02
CA GLU A 147 4.93 -12.80 -0.76
C GLU A 147 3.67 -12.41 -1.55
N SER A 148 3.31 -11.13 -1.60
CA SER A 148 2.17 -10.65 -2.41
C SER A 148 2.38 -10.91 -3.91
N VAL A 149 3.60 -10.77 -4.42
CA VAL A 149 3.95 -11.19 -5.79
C VAL A 149 3.66 -12.69 -5.96
N SER A 150 4.06 -13.53 -5.02
CA SER A 150 3.83 -14.98 -5.07
C SER A 150 2.33 -15.36 -5.01
N LEU A 151 1.47 -14.47 -4.52
CA LEU A 151 0.01 -14.61 -4.55
C LEU A 151 -0.62 -14.13 -5.87
N GLY A 152 0.14 -13.40 -6.70
CA GLY A 152 -0.32 -12.89 -8.00
C GLY A 152 -0.49 -11.38 -8.08
N SER A 153 -0.10 -10.63 -7.05
CA SER A 153 -0.22 -9.16 -7.05
C SER A 153 0.74 -8.52 -8.04
N VAL A 154 0.21 -7.99 -9.14
CA VAL A 154 0.99 -7.25 -10.15
C VAL A 154 1.43 -5.88 -9.63
N ASP A 155 0.62 -5.23 -8.78
CA ASP A 155 1.00 -3.97 -8.12
C ASP A 155 2.22 -4.13 -7.21
N SER A 156 2.39 -5.33 -6.61
CA SER A 156 3.56 -5.63 -5.77
C SER A 156 4.83 -5.80 -6.61
N ILE A 157 4.71 -6.29 -7.86
CA ILE A 157 5.83 -6.33 -8.81
C ILE A 157 6.29 -4.91 -9.12
N GLU A 158 5.36 -4.00 -9.43
CA GLU A 158 5.68 -2.58 -9.68
C GLU A 158 6.34 -1.93 -8.46
N ALA A 159 5.79 -2.14 -7.26
CA ALA A 159 6.35 -1.57 -6.03
C ALA A 159 7.80 -2.02 -5.79
N LEU A 160 8.11 -3.30 -6.00
CA LEU A 160 9.47 -3.82 -5.88
C LEU A 160 10.40 -3.28 -6.97
N ALA A 161 9.90 -3.08 -8.20
CA ALA A 161 10.65 -2.47 -9.28
C ALA A 161 11.09 -1.04 -8.90
N ASP A 162 10.16 -0.26 -8.36
CA ASP A 162 10.37 1.12 -7.91
C ASP A 162 11.32 1.19 -6.70
N ILE A 163 11.17 0.29 -5.74
CA ILE A 163 12.05 0.23 -4.56
C ILE A 163 13.51 0.05 -4.98
N HIS A 164 13.78 -0.90 -5.88
CA HIS A 164 15.14 -1.15 -6.35
C HIS A 164 15.67 -0.08 -7.31
N ASP A 165 14.81 0.65 -8.03
CA ASP A 165 15.26 1.78 -8.85
C ASP A 165 15.69 2.98 -7.99
N ARG A 166 14.92 3.27 -6.94
CA ARG A 166 15.13 4.43 -6.07
C ARG A 166 16.24 4.21 -5.04
N GLY A 167 16.34 3.02 -4.46
CA GLY A 167 17.39 2.70 -3.48
C GLY A 167 17.13 3.21 -2.06
N ILE A 168 15.87 3.50 -1.69
CA ILE A 168 15.52 4.11 -0.38
C ILE A 168 15.14 3.04 0.65
N ILE A 169 14.31 2.07 0.24
CA ILE A 169 13.84 0.97 1.11
C ILE A 169 14.82 -0.20 1.04
N ALA A 170 15.26 -0.59 -0.16
CA ALA A 170 16.34 -1.54 -0.37
C ALA A 170 17.46 -0.87 -1.18
N ASP A 171 18.61 -1.53 -1.29
CA ASP A 171 19.72 -1.03 -2.09
C ASP A 171 19.31 -0.80 -3.55
N LYS A 172 19.85 0.28 -4.13
CA LYS A 172 19.66 0.60 -5.54
C LYS A 172 20.25 -0.51 -6.40
N SER A 173 19.41 -1.10 -7.25
CA SER A 173 19.81 -2.17 -8.17
C SER A 173 19.02 -2.04 -9.47
N PRO A 174 19.60 -1.39 -10.50
CA PRO A 174 18.97 -1.32 -11.82
C PRO A 174 18.71 -2.70 -12.43
N GLU A 175 19.54 -3.69 -12.09
CA GLU A 175 19.38 -5.10 -12.50
C GLU A 175 18.10 -5.72 -11.90
N LYS A 176 17.90 -5.64 -10.57
CA LYS A 176 16.66 -6.13 -9.94
C LYS A 176 15.44 -5.35 -10.40
N SER A 177 15.55 -4.03 -10.50
CA SER A 177 14.47 -3.19 -11.00
C SER A 177 14.04 -3.58 -12.42
N LEU A 178 15.02 -3.82 -13.32
CA LEU A 178 14.73 -4.28 -14.68
C LEU A 178 14.02 -5.63 -14.66
N ALA A 179 14.45 -6.58 -13.83
CA ALA A 179 13.80 -7.88 -13.71
C ALA A 179 12.32 -7.77 -13.31
N TYR A 180 11.99 -6.95 -12.31
CA TYR A 180 10.59 -6.72 -11.92
C TYR A 180 9.80 -6.02 -13.04
N TRP A 181 10.38 -5.02 -13.72
CA TRP A 181 9.70 -4.35 -14.83
C TRP A 181 9.44 -5.27 -16.03
N LEU A 182 10.36 -6.19 -16.35
CA LEU A 182 10.16 -7.20 -17.38
C LEU A 182 9.02 -8.17 -17.00
N ALA A 183 8.99 -8.63 -15.74
CA ALA A 183 7.92 -9.50 -15.25
C ALA A 183 6.57 -8.78 -15.26
N TYR A 184 6.54 -7.51 -14.84
CA TYR A 184 5.36 -6.65 -14.90
C TYR A 184 4.87 -6.50 -16.34
N GLN A 185 5.75 -6.14 -17.28
CA GLN A 185 5.42 -5.94 -18.69
C GLN A 185 4.79 -7.18 -19.32
N ARG A 186 5.18 -8.38 -18.87
CA ARG A 186 4.59 -9.65 -19.32
C ARG A 186 3.22 -9.93 -18.72
N ALA A 187 3.00 -9.53 -17.46
CA ALA A 187 1.72 -9.71 -16.77
C ALA A 187 0.67 -8.67 -17.18
N GLN A 188 1.09 -7.40 -17.27
CA GLN A 188 0.24 -6.24 -17.55
C GLN A 188 1.00 -5.24 -18.44
N PRO A 189 1.00 -5.44 -19.77
CA PRO A 189 1.67 -4.53 -20.70
C PRO A 189 1.16 -3.08 -20.61
N ASN A 190 2.04 -2.11 -20.37
CA ASN A 190 1.70 -0.68 -20.49
C ASN A 190 2.90 0.19 -20.93
N SER A 191 2.66 1.49 -21.14
CA SER A 191 3.68 2.44 -21.61
C SER A 191 4.74 2.77 -20.56
N GLN A 192 4.37 2.77 -19.28
CA GLN A 192 5.26 3.02 -18.16
C GLN A 192 6.30 1.90 -18.02
N SER A 193 5.87 0.64 -18.04
CA SER A 193 6.77 -0.51 -17.98
C SER A 193 7.72 -0.54 -19.17
N ALA A 194 7.22 -0.25 -20.37
CA ALA A 194 8.06 -0.15 -21.57
C ALA A 194 9.13 0.96 -21.45
N ALA A 195 8.75 2.13 -20.93
CA ALA A 195 9.69 3.25 -20.72
C ALA A 195 10.74 2.92 -19.64
N SER A 196 10.33 2.29 -18.53
CA SER A 196 11.24 1.85 -17.47
C SER A 196 12.24 0.82 -17.96
N ILE A 197 11.80 -0.19 -18.74
CA ILE A 197 12.67 -1.18 -19.36
C ILE A 197 13.69 -0.50 -20.29
N ALA A 198 13.24 0.39 -21.17
CA ALA A 198 14.12 1.09 -22.11
C ALA A 198 15.17 1.97 -21.40
N ARG A 199 14.80 2.61 -20.28
CA ARG A 199 15.72 3.40 -19.46
C ARG A 199 16.74 2.51 -18.75
N LEU A 200 16.29 1.47 -18.05
CA LEU A 200 17.14 0.61 -17.23
C LEU A 200 18.11 -0.22 -18.07
N SER A 201 17.67 -0.74 -19.22
CA SER A 201 18.54 -1.48 -20.15
C SER A 201 19.72 -0.66 -20.67
N LYS A 202 19.62 0.67 -20.74
CA LYS A 202 20.74 1.56 -21.12
C LYS A 202 21.80 1.69 -20.03
N LEU A 203 21.47 1.36 -18.78
CA LEU A 203 22.36 1.48 -17.62
C LEU A 203 23.13 0.18 -17.34
N LEU A 204 22.79 -0.91 -18.02
CA LEU A 204 23.22 -2.26 -17.69
C LEU A 204 24.11 -2.85 -18.78
N GLN A 205 25.08 -3.66 -18.36
CA GLN A 205 25.89 -4.47 -19.26
C GLN A 205 25.09 -5.68 -19.77
N PRO A 206 25.47 -6.27 -20.91
CA PRO A 206 24.75 -7.42 -21.48
C PRO A 206 24.55 -8.59 -20.51
N ASN A 207 25.55 -8.93 -19.70
CA ASN A 207 25.44 -9.99 -18.70
C ASN A 207 24.48 -9.64 -17.53
N GLN A 208 24.31 -8.35 -17.21
CA GLN A 208 23.34 -7.90 -16.21
C GLN A 208 21.92 -7.96 -16.78
N ILE A 209 21.75 -7.64 -18.06
CA ILE A 209 20.48 -7.77 -18.77
C ILE A 209 20.06 -9.25 -18.83
N GLU A 210 20.98 -10.16 -19.13
CA GLU A 210 20.73 -11.61 -19.13
C GLU A 210 20.23 -12.09 -17.77
N ARG A 211 20.94 -11.76 -16.68
CA ARG A 211 20.47 -12.08 -15.31
C ARG A 211 19.14 -11.45 -14.95
N SER A 212 18.86 -10.24 -15.44
CA SER A 212 17.56 -9.59 -15.25
C SER A 212 16.44 -10.35 -15.94
N ASN A 213 16.68 -10.89 -17.13
CA ASN A 213 15.72 -11.73 -17.85
C ASN A 213 15.47 -13.06 -17.11
N GLU A 214 16.53 -13.74 -16.62
CA GLU A 214 16.39 -14.97 -15.83
C GLU A 214 15.57 -14.73 -14.56
N MET A 215 15.87 -13.65 -13.83
CA MET A 215 15.14 -13.26 -12.62
C MET A 215 13.69 -12.89 -12.95
N SER A 216 13.44 -12.16 -14.05
CA SER A 216 12.10 -11.83 -14.54
C SER A 216 11.26 -13.07 -14.79
N GLU A 217 11.83 -14.10 -15.42
CA GLU A 217 11.13 -15.37 -15.64
C GLU A 217 10.75 -16.06 -14.33
N ALA A 218 11.65 -16.06 -13.32
CA ALA A 218 11.35 -16.61 -12.01
C ALA A 218 10.22 -15.82 -11.30
N ILE A 219 10.28 -14.49 -11.33
CA ILE A 219 9.24 -13.60 -10.77
C ILE A 219 7.90 -13.89 -11.45
N TYR A 220 7.86 -13.88 -12.79
CA TYR A 220 6.63 -14.10 -13.54
C TYR A 220 6.03 -15.49 -13.30
N ARG A 221 6.86 -16.54 -13.21
CA ARG A 221 6.39 -17.89 -12.85
C ARG A 221 5.83 -17.96 -11.45
N SER A 222 6.47 -17.31 -10.47
CA SER A 222 6.01 -17.29 -9.09
C SER A 222 4.70 -16.50 -8.93
N CYS A 223 4.52 -15.43 -9.72
CA CYS A 223 3.36 -14.57 -9.65
C CYS A 223 2.18 -15.03 -10.47
N CYS A 224 2.40 -15.33 -11.75
CA CYS A 224 1.37 -14.97 -12.72
C CYS A 224 0.88 -16.17 -13.54
N LEU A 225 1.58 -17.30 -13.47
CA LEU A 225 1.18 -18.58 -14.07
C LEU A 225 0.22 -19.36 -13.17
#